data_AF-A0A8C6XZM5-F1
#
_entry.id   AF-A0A8C6XZM5-F1
#
_cell.length_a   1.000
_cell.length_b   1.000
_cell.length_c   1.000
_cell.angle_alpha   90.00
_cell.angle_beta   90.00
_cell.angle_gamma   90.00
#
_symmetry.space_group_name_H-M   'P 1'
#
loop_
_entity.id
_entity.type
_entity.pdbx_description
1 polymer ?
#
loop_
_entity_poly.entity_id
_entity_poly.type
_entity_poly.pdbx_seq_one_letter_code
_entity_poly.pdbx_strand_id
1 'polypeptide(L)'
;GMYCISCGPRNRGHCFGPNICCGEDLGCFFGTAETLRCQEENFLPTPCESGRKPCGGNGGMCAASGICCNHGEAIKWLCLKEADLCYVE
;
A
#
# COMPACT_ATOMS: atom_id res chain seq x y z
N GLY A 1 9.55 10.15 -0.70
CA GLY A 1 8.63 11.29 -0.92
C GLY A 1 7.92 11.67 0.37
N MET A 2 6.78 12.36 0.28
CA MET A 2 5.83 12.46 1.40
C MET A 2 5.28 11.05 1.70
N TYR A 3 4.93 10.76 2.95
CA TYR A 3 4.29 9.48 3.27
C TYR A 3 2.82 9.53 2.88
N CYS A 4 2.28 8.48 2.25
CA CYS A 4 0.89 8.49 1.81
C CYS A 4 -0.09 8.53 2.98
N ILE A 5 -1.29 9.03 2.70
CA ILE A 5 -2.42 9.21 3.62
C ILE A 5 -2.66 7.93 4.44
N SER A 6 -2.85 8.12 5.74
CA SER A 6 -3.28 7.04 6.64
C SER A 6 -4.73 6.63 6.36
N CYS A 7 -5.00 5.34 6.47
CA CYS A 7 -6.29 4.72 6.15
C CYS A 7 -6.62 3.54 7.08
N GLY A 8 -7.81 2.97 6.91
CA GLY A 8 -8.26 1.79 7.64
C GLY A 8 -8.55 2.02 9.14
N PRO A 9 -8.83 0.94 9.88
CA PRO A 9 -9.25 1.02 11.27
C PRO A 9 -8.21 1.75 12.13
N ARG A 10 -8.66 2.81 12.82
CA ARG A 10 -7.82 3.65 13.68
C ARG A 10 -6.63 4.29 12.96
N ASN A 11 -6.71 4.49 11.63
CA ASN A 11 -5.65 5.07 10.79
C ASN A 11 -4.31 4.31 10.88
N ARG A 12 -4.37 2.98 11.06
CA ARG A 12 -3.18 2.13 11.22
C ARG A 12 -2.62 1.59 9.90
N GLY A 13 -3.29 1.84 8.78
CA GLY A 13 -2.79 1.53 7.45
C GLY A 13 -2.37 2.78 6.69
N HIS A 14 -1.77 2.57 5.53
CA HIS A 14 -1.43 3.61 4.56
C HIS A 14 -1.88 3.23 3.16
N CYS A 15 -2.15 4.24 2.35
CA CYS A 15 -2.61 4.05 0.98
C CYS A 15 -1.50 3.53 0.09
N PHE A 16 -1.75 2.40 -0.57
CA PHE A 16 -0.88 1.84 -1.62
C PHE A 16 -1.51 2.02 -3.01
N GLY A 17 -2.60 2.78 -3.10
CA GLY A 17 -3.36 3.07 -4.31
C GLY A 17 -4.73 3.64 -3.95
N PRO A 18 -5.50 4.18 -4.92
CA PRO A 18 -6.74 4.91 -4.63
C PRO A 18 -7.84 4.04 -4.00
N ASN A 19 -7.73 2.71 -4.12
CA ASN A 19 -8.65 1.74 -3.54
C ASN A 19 -7.92 0.66 -2.73
N ILE A 20 -6.73 0.96 -2.19
CA ILE A 20 -5.91 -0.01 -1.48
C ILE A 20 -5.37 0.62 -0.20
N CYS A 21 -5.70 0.00 0.93
CA CYS A 21 -5.19 0.37 2.24
C CYS A 21 -4.50 -0.84 2.86
N CYS A 22 -3.22 -0.71 3.26
CA CYS A 22 -2.49 -1.80 3.89
C CYS A 22 -1.78 -1.35 5.16
N GLY A 23 -1.65 -2.24 6.12
CA GLY A 23 -0.87 -2.04 7.33
C GLY A 23 -0.36 -3.37 7.87
N GLU A 24 0.79 -3.33 8.53
CA GLU A 24 1.52 -4.51 9.00
C GLU A 24 0.65 -5.46 9.85
N ASP A 25 -0.11 -4.90 10.80
CA ASP A 25 -1.02 -5.63 11.70
C ASP A 25 -2.46 -5.75 11.16
N LEU A 26 -2.77 -5.11 10.02
CA LEU A 26 -4.11 -5.06 9.45
C LEU A 26 -4.30 -6.04 8.28
N GLY A 27 -3.21 -6.37 7.57
CA GLY A 27 -3.30 -6.90 6.23
C GLY A 27 -3.62 -5.79 5.22
N CYS A 28 -4.34 -6.15 4.15
CA CYS A 28 -4.73 -5.22 3.10
C CYS A 28 -6.24 -5.25 2.85
N PHE A 29 -6.81 -4.07 2.65
CA PHE A 29 -8.19 -3.84 2.24
C PHE A 29 -8.21 -3.38 0.78
N PHE A 30 -9.16 -3.89 0.01
CA PHE A 30 -9.31 -3.62 -1.43
C PHE A 30 -10.74 -3.19 -1.74
N GLY A 31 -10.94 -1.92 -2.10
CA GLY A 31 -12.25 -1.38 -2.48
C GLY A 31 -13.33 -1.44 -1.38
N THR A 32 -12.93 -1.47 -0.11
CA THR A 32 -13.83 -1.45 1.04
C THR A 32 -13.93 -0.04 1.65
N ALA A 33 -14.75 0.14 2.69
CA ALA A 33 -14.91 1.44 3.35
C ALA A 33 -13.58 2.00 3.89
N GLU A 34 -12.67 1.12 4.31
CA GLU A 34 -11.32 1.41 4.79
C GLU A 34 -10.45 2.15 3.77
N THR A 35 -10.76 2.00 2.46
CA THR A 35 -9.96 2.57 1.37
C THR A 35 -10.49 3.90 0.86
N LEU A 36 -11.65 4.38 1.34
CA LEU A 36 -12.30 5.59 0.82
C LEU A 36 -11.40 6.83 0.88
N ARG A 37 -10.62 6.99 1.95
CA ARG A 37 -9.68 8.11 2.09
C ARG A 37 -8.52 8.07 1.10
N CYS A 38 -8.19 6.90 0.54
CA CYS A 38 -7.09 6.80 -0.42
C CYS A 38 -7.40 7.47 -1.76
N GLN A 39 -8.66 7.74 -2.06
CA GLN A 39 -9.05 8.55 -3.22
C GLN A 39 -8.58 10.01 -3.11
N GLU A 40 -8.35 10.51 -1.89
CA GLU A 40 -7.83 11.87 -1.65
C GLU A 40 -6.44 12.07 -2.28
N GLU A 41 -5.62 11.01 -2.38
CA GLU A 41 -4.29 11.05 -3.02
C GLU A 41 -4.36 11.48 -4.49
N ASN A 42 -5.46 11.17 -5.21
CA ASN A 42 -5.60 11.56 -6.62
C ASN A 42 -5.67 13.08 -6.84
N PHE A 43 -5.94 13.84 -5.77
CA PHE A 43 -6.08 15.29 -5.81
C PHE A 43 -4.85 16.01 -5.23
N LEU A 44 -3.88 15.27 -4.69
CA LEU A 44 -2.65 15.84 -4.14
C LEU A 44 -1.61 16.03 -5.26
N PRO A 45 -1.02 17.23 -5.37
CA PRO A 45 -0.07 17.54 -6.46
C PRO A 45 1.31 16.91 -6.26
N THR A 46 1.61 16.41 -5.05
CA THR A 46 2.93 15.86 -4.70
C THR A 46 2.83 14.35 -4.56
N PRO A 47 3.68 13.57 -5.24
CA PRO A 47 3.67 12.11 -5.10
C PRO A 47 4.10 11.70 -3.69
N CYS A 48 3.46 10.64 -3.20
CA CYS A 48 3.76 10.01 -1.93
C CYS A 48 4.28 8.58 -2.14
N GLU A 49 4.90 8.02 -1.10
CA GLU A 49 5.32 6.61 -1.08
C GLU A 49 4.86 5.94 0.22
N SER A 50 4.48 4.67 0.13
CA SER A 50 4.12 3.81 1.25
C SER A 50 5.01 2.58 1.31
N GLY A 51 5.18 2.03 2.52
CA GLY A 51 6.06 0.89 2.76
C GLY A 51 7.53 1.31 2.91
N ARG A 52 8.29 0.53 3.69
CA ARG A 52 9.70 0.82 4.01
C ARG A 52 10.68 -0.19 3.43
N LYS A 53 10.20 -1.41 3.19
CA LYS A 53 11.03 -2.54 2.73
C LYS A 53 10.67 -2.81 1.27
N PRO A 54 11.63 -2.72 0.33
CA PRO A 54 11.39 -3.09 -1.05
C PRO A 54 11.14 -4.59 -1.18
N CYS A 55 10.35 -4.98 -2.18
CA CYS A 55 10.02 -6.36 -2.53
C CYS A 55 9.71 -6.49 -4.02
N GLY A 56 9.68 -7.72 -4.53
CA GLY A 56 9.54 -7.99 -5.96
C GLY A 56 10.64 -7.38 -6.84
N GLY A 57 10.50 -7.52 -8.17
CA GLY A 57 11.48 -7.02 -9.15
C GLY A 57 11.24 -5.59 -9.65
N ASN A 58 10.02 -5.06 -9.49
CA ASN A 58 9.57 -3.83 -10.17
C ASN A 58 9.12 -2.74 -9.18
N GLY A 59 10.03 -2.27 -8.32
CA GLY A 59 9.76 -1.15 -7.40
C GLY A 59 8.62 -1.40 -6.41
N GLY A 60 8.40 -2.67 -6.03
CA GLY A 60 7.41 -3.03 -5.04
C GLY A 60 7.85 -2.68 -3.63
N MET A 61 6.87 -2.46 -2.76
CA MET A 61 7.06 -2.18 -1.34
C MET A 61 6.19 -3.10 -0.50
N CYS A 62 6.75 -3.60 0.60
CA CYS A 62 6.00 -4.43 1.54
C CYS A 62 4.90 -3.60 2.19
N ALA A 63 3.67 -4.05 2.02
CA ALA A 63 2.47 -3.34 2.40
C ALA A 63 1.83 -3.89 3.68
N ALA A 64 1.98 -5.20 3.89
CA ALA A 64 1.64 -5.91 5.12
C ALA A 64 2.46 -7.20 5.21
N SER A 65 2.29 -7.95 6.31
CA SER A 65 2.96 -9.23 6.51
C SER A 65 2.74 -10.20 5.34
N GLY A 66 3.82 -10.50 4.62
CA GLY A 66 3.85 -11.37 3.45
C GLY A 66 3.11 -10.81 2.21
N ILE A 67 2.89 -9.50 2.13
CA ILE A 67 2.23 -8.85 0.98
C ILE A 67 3.16 -7.78 0.40
N CYS A 68 3.54 -7.96 -0.86
CA CYS A 68 4.25 -6.98 -1.68
C CYS A 68 3.25 -6.25 -2.57
N CYS A 69 3.25 -4.91 -2.57
CA CYS A 69 2.43 -4.10 -3.47
C CYS A 69 3.32 -3.25 -4.38
N ASN A 70 2.98 -3.17 -5.67
CA ASN A 70 3.67 -2.32 -6.63
C ASN A 70 2.71 -1.59 -7.58
N HIS A 71 3.25 -0.60 -8.29
CA HIS A 71 2.61 0.00 -9.45
C HIS A 71 2.97 -0.85 -10.68
N GLY A 72 2.01 -1.63 -11.19
CA GLY A 72 2.21 -2.42 -12.40
C GLY A 72 2.38 -1.54 -13.65
N GLU A 73 2.94 -2.10 -14.71
CA GLU A 73 3.37 -1.40 -15.95
C GLU A 73 2.24 -0.67 -16.72
N ALA A 74 0.99 -0.75 -16.27
CA ALA A 74 -0.18 -0.11 -16.87
C ALA A 74 -1.00 0.75 -15.86
N ILE A 75 -0.38 1.31 -14.82
CA ILE A 75 -1.07 2.04 -13.72
C ILE A 75 -2.12 1.14 -13.05
N LYS A 76 -1.80 -0.15 -12.88
CA LYS A 76 -2.60 -1.09 -12.11
C LYS A 76 -1.83 -1.43 -10.85
N TRP A 77 -2.38 -1.11 -9.70
CA TRP A 77 -1.81 -1.55 -8.44
C TRP A 77 -1.96 -3.06 -8.30
N LEU A 78 -0.85 -3.78 -8.14
CA LEU A 78 -0.84 -5.21 -7.87
C LEU A 78 -0.28 -5.46 -6.48
N CYS A 79 -1.04 -6.19 -5.66
CA CYS A 79 -0.58 -6.69 -4.38
C CYS A 79 -0.55 -8.22 -4.44
N LEU A 80 0.64 -8.79 -4.31
CA LEU A 80 0.89 -10.23 -4.38
C LEU A 80 1.36 -10.74 -3.02
N LYS A 81 1.04 -12.00 -2.74
CA LYS A 81 1.57 -12.69 -1.56
C LYS A 81 3.04 -13.02 -1.84
N GLU A 82 3.94 -12.27 -1.21
CA GLU A 82 5.38 -12.53 -1.20
C GLU A 82 5.80 -12.71 0.25
N ALA A 83 5.61 -13.94 0.72
CA ALA A 83 5.89 -14.37 2.07
C ALA A 83 7.37 -14.10 2.42
N ASP A 84 8.31 -14.64 1.65
CA ASP A 84 9.73 -14.68 2.03
C ASP A 84 10.46 -13.32 2.07
N LEU A 85 9.85 -12.26 1.51
CA LEU A 85 10.42 -10.91 1.50
C LEU A 85 9.75 -9.95 2.48
N CYS A 86 8.44 -10.09 2.71
CA CYS A 86 7.63 -9.13 3.45
C CYS A 86 7.20 -9.58 4.84
N TYR A 87 7.91 -10.52 5.47
CA TYR A 87 7.77 -10.74 6.90
C TYR A 87 8.56 -9.73 7.72
N VAL A 88 8.02 -9.48 8.91
CA VAL A 88 8.68 -8.74 9.99
C VAL A 88 9.83 -9.59 10.51
N GLU A 89 11.03 -9.02 10.62
CA GLU A 89 12.10 -9.56 11.48
C GLU A 89 11.99 -8.95 12.88
#